data_AF-A0A7Y2VBW4-F1
#
_entry.id   AF-A0A7Y2VBW4-F1
#
_cell.length_a   1.000
_cell.length_b   1.000
_cell.length_c   1.000
_cell.angle_alpha   90.00
_cell.angle_beta   90.00
_cell.angle_gamma   90.00
#
_symmetry.space_group_name_H-M   'P 1'
#
loop_
_entity.id
_entity.type
_entity.pdbx_description
1 polymer ?
#
loop_
_entity_poly.entity_id
_entity_poly.type
_entity_poly.pdbx_seq_one_letter_code
_entity_poly.pdbx_strand_id
1 'polypeptide(L)'
;MSEQGHFKFSTGVIAYPIVFVLLIWIVFWFEIRFGLSFNSFGINPGKLLGLRGIVFSPFIHSGIDHLYNNTIPLFVLSTALFYFYRKIAWKVVIFGILLSGLLT
;
A
#
# COMPACT_ATOMS: atom_id res chain seq x y z
N MET A 1 -38.04 -11.17 -0.48
CA MET A 1 -36.83 -11.50 -1.26
C MET A 1 -36.20 -10.17 -1.68
N SER A 2 -35.29 -9.59 -0.90
CA SER A 2 -34.71 -8.28 -1.25
C SER A 2 -33.63 -8.47 -2.29
N GLU A 3 -33.92 -8.00 -3.49
CA GLU A 3 -33.07 -7.92 -4.68
C GLU A 3 -31.57 -7.72 -4.37
N GLN A 4 -30.80 -8.70 -4.83
CA GLN A 4 -29.37 -8.76 -5.09
C GLN A 4 -28.70 -7.36 -5.19
N GLY A 5 -27.83 -7.03 -4.22
CA GLY A 5 -26.96 -5.85 -4.28
C GLY A 5 -25.82 -6.05 -5.28
N HIS A 6 -26.14 -6.04 -6.57
CA HIS A 6 -25.22 -6.25 -7.68
C HIS A 6 -24.05 -5.25 -7.62
N PHE A 7 -22.83 -5.77 -7.80
CA PHE A 7 -21.56 -5.05 -7.85
C PHE A 7 -21.67 -3.69 -8.54
N LYS A 8 -21.65 -2.60 -7.75
CA LYS A 8 -21.67 -1.23 -8.29
C LYS A 8 -20.24 -0.73 -8.44
N PHE A 9 -19.78 -0.69 -9.69
CA PHE A 9 -18.53 -0.02 -10.03
C PHE A 9 -18.64 1.45 -9.61
N SER A 10 -17.72 1.87 -8.75
CA SER A 10 -17.57 3.27 -8.33
C SER A 10 -16.21 3.74 -8.82
N THR A 11 -16.07 5.02 -9.16
CA THR A 11 -14.79 5.63 -9.54
C THR A 11 -13.67 5.31 -8.52
N GLY A 12 -14.04 5.17 -7.23
CA GLY A 12 -13.11 4.78 -6.17
C GLY A 12 -12.43 3.42 -6.37
N VAL A 13 -13.06 2.48 -7.09
CA VAL A 13 -12.50 1.13 -7.34
C VAL A 13 -11.17 1.20 -8.08
N ILE A 14 -11.00 2.19 -8.97
CA ILE A 14 -9.77 2.39 -9.75
C ILE A 14 -8.96 3.58 -9.21
N ALA A 15 -9.62 4.63 -8.73
CA ALA A 15 -8.94 5.80 -8.21
C ALA A 15 -8.05 5.47 -6.99
N TYR A 16 -8.51 4.67 -6.03
CA TYR A 16 -7.68 4.33 -4.85
C TYR A 16 -6.44 3.50 -5.21
N PRO A 17 -6.53 2.41 -6.00
CA PRO A 17 -5.36 1.69 -6.50
C PRO A 17 -4.34 2.57 -7.24
N ILE A 18 -4.82 3.46 -8.12
CA ILE A 18 -3.94 4.39 -8.84
C ILE A 18 -3.22 5.30 -7.86
N VAL A 19 -3.93 5.85 -6.87
CA VAL A 19 -3.31 6.69 -5.83
C VAL A 19 -2.25 5.91 -5.06
N PHE A 20 -2.50 4.65 -4.68
CA PHE A 20 -1.50 3.84 -3.98
C PHE A 20 -0.24 3.62 -4.81
N VAL A 21 -0.40 3.28 -6.10
CA VAL A 21 0.74 3.15 -7.03
C VAL A 21 1.48 4.48 -7.18
N LEU A 22 0.77 5.59 -7.41
CA LEU A 22 1.41 6.89 -7.55
C LEU A 22 2.17 7.30 -6.29
N LEU A 23 1.66 7.01 -5.09
CA LEU A 23 2.33 7.32 -3.83
C LEU A 23 3.70 6.61 -3.73
N ILE A 24 3.77 5.31 -3.98
CA ILE A 24 5.04 4.57 -3.91
C ILE A 24 6.04 5.08 -4.95
N TRP A 25 5.56 5.46 -6.14
CA TRP A 25 6.39 5.99 -7.22
C TRP A 25 6.90 7.41 -6.93
N ILE A 26 6.07 8.29 -6.36
CA ILE A 26 6.48 9.65 -5.97
C ILE A 26 7.55 9.59 -4.88
N VAL A 27 7.38 8.73 -3.88
CA VAL A 27 8.36 8.56 -2.79
C VAL A 27 9.69 8.04 -3.34
N PHE A 28 9.66 7.03 -4.21
CA PHE A 28 10.86 6.50 -4.83
C PHE A 28 11.55 7.49 -5.78
N TRP A 29 10.77 8.24 -6.57
CA TRP A 29 11.29 9.30 -7.43
C TRP A 29 11.99 10.39 -6.62
N PHE A 30 11.40 10.79 -5.49
CA PHE A 30 12.03 11.75 -4.57
C PHE A 30 13.34 11.20 -4.01
N GLU A 31 13.37 9.93 -3.60
CA GLU A 31 14.59 9.27 -3.09
C GLU A 31 15.74 9.37 -4.11
N ILE A 32 15.49 8.99 -5.37
CA ILE A 32 16.48 9.06 -6.45
C ILE A 32 16.88 10.51 -6.74
N ARG A 33 15.90 11.43 -6.83
CA ARG A 33 16.15 12.81 -7.24
C ARG A 33 17.07 13.55 -6.28
N PHE A 34 16.94 13.28 -4.99
CA PHE A 34 17.73 13.93 -3.93
C PHE A 34 18.90 13.08 -3.44
N GLY A 35 19.10 11.87 -3.97
CA GLY A 35 20.15 10.95 -3.53
C GLY A 35 20.04 10.57 -2.06
N LEU A 36 18.81 10.59 -1.51
CA LEU A 36 18.54 10.21 -0.13
C LEU A 36 18.30 8.70 -0.05
N SER A 37 18.29 8.14 1.15
CA SER A 37 17.82 6.78 1.37
C SER A 37 16.83 6.75 2.53
N PHE A 38 15.58 6.44 2.22
CA PHE A 38 14.54 6.29 3.23
C PHE A 38 14.51 4.90 3.85
N ASN A 39 15.39 3.98 3.43
CA ASN A 39 15.50 2.64 4.00
C ASN A 39 15.65 2.65 5.53
N SER A 40 16.26 3.69 6.10
CA SER A 40 16.38 3.89 7.57
C SER A 40 15.05 4.19 8.30
N PHE A 41 14.00 4.53 7.56
CA PHE A 41 12.64 4.70 8.07
C PHE A 41 11.79 3.43 7.94
N GLY A 42 12.34 2.34 7.40
CA GLY A 42 11.72 1.03 7.35
C GLY A 42 11.60 0.36 8.72
N ILE A 43 11.06 -0.86 8.72
CA ILE A 43 10.91 -1.66 9.95
C ILE A 43 12.29 -2.07 10.46
N ASN A 44 12.54 -1.84 11.75
CA ASN A 44 13.78 -2.21 12.42
C ASN A 44 13.46 -2.93 13.74
N PRO A 45 13.38 -4.27 13.73
CA PRO A 45 13.01 -5.05 14.91
C PRO A 45 13.92 -4.76 16.11
N GLY A 46 13.35 -4.74 17.31
CA GLY A 46 14.09 -4.52 18.56
C GLY A 46 14.40 -3.06 18.90
N LYS A 47 13.99 -2.09 18.08
CA LYS A 47 14.06 -0.65 18.41
C LYS A 47 12.68 -0.01 18.38
N LEU A 48 12.35 0.78 19.41
CA LEU A 48 11.10 1.55 19.45
C LEU A 48 10.95 2.50 18.25
N LEU A 49 12.07 3.09 17.80
CA LEU A 49 12.10 3.92 16.59
C LEU A 49 11.75 3.15 15.31
N GLY A 50 11.90 1.82 15.29
CA GLY A 50 11.54 0.96 14.16
C GLY A 50 10.04 0.80 13.97
N LEU A 51 9.22 1.08 14.99
CA LEU A 51 7.75 0.98 14.91
C LEU A 51 7.14 1.96 13.90
N ARG A 52 7.82 3.10 13.64
CA ARG A 52 7.40 4.03 12.56
C ARG A 52 7.40 3.34 11.20
N GLY A 53 8.30 2.37 11.01
CA GLY A 53 8.42 1.58 9.80
C GLY A 53 7.19 0.76 9.48
N ILE A 54 6.32 0.46 10.45
CA ILE A 54 5.05 -0.22 10.19
C ILE A 54 4.19 0.60 9.23
N VAL A 55 4.14 1.92 9.41
CA VAL A 55 3.33 2.82 8.59
C VAL A 55 4.09 3.27 7.34
N PHE A 56 5.40 3.47 7.44
CA PHE A 56 6.20 4.02 6.34
C PHE A 56 6.75 2.98 5.35
N SER A 57 6.97 1.74 5.79
CA SER A 57 7.55 0.69 4.93
C SER A 57 6.77 0.40 3.65
N PRO A 58 5.42 0.48 3.57
CA PRO A 58 4.72 0.27 2.30
C PRO A 58 5.09 1.28 1.21
N PHE A 59 5.67 2.43 1.57
CA PHE A 59 6.05 3.48 0.64
C PHE A 59 7.53 3.44 0.26
N ILE A 60 8.37 2.80 1.07
CA ILE A 60 9.83 2.81 0.94
C ILE A 60 10.27 1.56 0.17
N HIS A 61 11.04 1.76 -0.90
CA HIS A 61 11.51 0.67 -1.76
C HIS A 61 13.01 0.86 -2.00
N SER A 62 13.79 -0.22 -1.85
CA SER A 62 15.25 -0.18 -1.97
C SER A 62 15.76 -0.10 -3.42
N GLY A 63 14.90 -0.32 -4.41
CA GLY A 63 15.30 -0.33 -5.81
C GLY A 63 14.12 -0.39 -6.79
N ILE A 64 14.42 -0.07 -8.05
CA ILE A 64 13.44 0.02 -9.14
C ILE A 64 12.78 -1.33 -9.42
N ASP A 65 13.53 -2.44 -9.35
CA ASP A 65 12.99 -3.80 -9.58
C ASP A 65 11.99 -4.19 -8.49
N HIS A 66 12.28 -3.84 -7.23
CA HIS A 66 11.36 -4.09 -6.12
C HIS A 66 10.08 -3.27 -6.28
N LEU A 67 10.19 -2.00 -6.68
CA LEU A 67 9.05 -1.12 -6.94
C LEU A 67 8.16 -1.65 -8.07
N TYR A 68 8.74 -2.05 -9.20
CA TYR A 68 8.00 -2.60 -10.34
C TYR A 68 7.27 -3.89 -9.98
N ASN A 69 7.95 -4.83 -9.30
CA ASN A 69 7.36 -6.11 -8.90
C ASN A 69 6.21 -5.95 -7.88
N ASN A 70 6.19 -4.85 -7.11
CA ASN A 70 5.07 -4.54 -6.21
C ASN A 70 3.96 -3.71 -6.88
N THR A 71 4.28 -2.96 -7.95
CA THR A 71 3.31 -2.08 -8.63
C THR A 71 2.12 -2.86 -9.21
N ILE A 72 2.38 -3.94 -9.95
CA ILE A 72 1.31 -4.72 -10.60
C ILE A 72 0.43 -5.43 -9.56
N PRO A 73 0.99 -6.19 -8.60
CA PRO A 73 0.17 -6.82 -7.55
C PRO A 73 -0.58 -5.81 -6.71
N LEU A 74 0.05 -4.70 -6.31
CA LEU A 74 -0.62 -3.65 -5.53
C LEU A 74 -1.85 -3.12 -6.26
N PHE A 75 -1.71 -2.80 -7.56
CA PHE A 75 -2.83 -2.32 -8.36
C PHE A 75 -3.95 -3.35 -8.47
N VAL A 76 -3.63 -4.59 -8.86
CA VAL A 76 -4.63 -5.65 -9.09
C VAL A 76 -5.34 -6.02 -7.79
N LEU A 77 -4.59 -6.26 -6.71
CA LEU A 77 -5.15 -6.69 -5.42
C LEU A 77 -5.98 -5.59 -4.75
N SER A 78 -5.50 -4.33 -4.79
CA SER A 78 -6.29 -3.22 -4.24
C SER A 78 -7.55 -2.98 -5.06
N THR A 79 -7.49 -3.08 -6.40
CA THR A 79 -8.68 -2.99 -7.26
C THR A 79 -9.69 -4.07 -6.91
N ALA A 80 -9.24 -5.33 -6.80
CA ALA A 80 -10.09 -6.44 -6.39
C ALA A 80 -10.69 -6.21 -5.00
N LEU A 81 -9.90 -5.74 -4.03
CA LEU A 81 -10.37 -5.44 -2.68
C LEU A 81 -11.47 -4.37 -2.66
N PHE A 82 -11.26 -3.25 -3.36
CA PHE A 82 -12.24 -2.16 -3.41
C PHE A 82 -13.47 -2.52 -4.26
N TYR A 83 -13.34 -3.40 -5.24
CA TYR A 83 -14.45 -3.90 -6.04
C TYR A 83 -15.33 -4.91 -5.27
N PHE A 84 -14.74 -5.99 -4.75
CA PHE A 84 -15.47 -7.09 -4.11
C PHE A 84 -15.83 -6.80 -2.65
N TYR A 85 -14.98 -6.06 -1.91
CA TYR A 85 -15.09 -5.91 -0.46
C TYR A 85 -15.20 -4.44 -0.01
N ARG A 86 -15.83 -3.58 -0.81
CA ARG A 86 -15.92 -2.12 -0.59
C ARG A 86 -16.22 -1.68 0.85
N LYS A 87 -17.12 -2.39 1.55
CA LYS A 87 -17.53 -2.06 2.94
C LYS A 87 -16.41 -2.23 3.96
N ILE A 88 -15.46 -3.13 3.72
CA ILE A 88 -14.37 -3.47 4.63
C ILE A 88 -12.98 -3.16 4.06
N ALA A 89 -12.87 -2.76 2.79
CA ALA A 89 -11.61 -2.53 2.10
C ALA A 89 -10.62 -1.66 2.90
N TRP A 90 -11.07 -0.52 3.43
CA TRP A 90 -10.23 0.35 4.26
C TRP A 90 -9.75 -0.31 5.55
N LYS A 91 -10.60 -1.11 6.19
CA LYS A 91 -10.19 -1.89 7.38
C LYS A 91 -9.11 -2.89 7.00
N VAL A 92 -9.29 -3.60 5.89
CA VAL A 92 -8.31 -4.58 5.40
C VAL A 92 -6.97 -3.91 5.07
N VAL A 93 -6.97 -2.73 4.43
CA VAL A 93 -5.73 -1.99 4.16
C VAL A 93 -5.03 -1.56 5.46
N ILE A 94 -5.76 -0.91 6.37
CA ILE A 94 -5.17 -0.40 7.63
C ILE A 94 -4.67 -1.54 8.51
N PHE A 95 -5.51 -2.55 8.78
CA PHE A 95 -5.10 -3.70 9.58
C PHE A 95 -4.06 -4.54 8.86
N GLY A 96 -4.11 -4.63 7.53
CA GLY A 96 -3.09 -5.31 6.74
C GLY A 96 -1.71 -4.70 6.98
N ILE A 97 -1.58 -3.38 6.86
CA ILE A 97 -0.33 -2.65 7.11
C ILE A 97 0.13 -2.81 8.56
N LEU A 98 -0.78 -2.62 9.53
CA LEU A 98 -0.43 -2.70 10.94
C LEU A 98 -0.02 -4.11 11.36
N LEU A 99 -0.80 -5.12 10.98
CA LEU A 99 -0.52 -6.51 11.35
C LEU A 99 0.68 -7.05 10.59
N SER A 100 0.83 -6.77 9.29
CA SER A 100 2.02 -7.22 8.55
C SER A 100 3.29 -6.63 9.14
N GLY A 101 3.27 -5.33 9.49
CA GLY A 101 4.44 -4.67 10.05
C GLY A 101 4.73 -5.05 11.52
N LEU A 102 3.75 -5.50 12.28
CA LEU A 102 3.96 -6.04 13.63
C LEU A 102 4.49 -7.48 13.61
N LEU A 103 4.15 -8.25 12.57
CA LEU A 103 4.53 -9.66 12.42
C LEU A 103 5.84 -9.86 11.64
N THR A 104 6.42 -8.79 11.07
CA THR A 104 7.69 -8.79 10.31
C THR A 104 8.81 -8.19 11.15
#